data_AF-A0A5J5AQP1-F1
#
_entry.id   AF-A0A5J5AQP1-F1
#
_cell.length_a   1.000
_cell.length_b   1.000
_cell.length_c   1.000
_cell.angle_alpha   90.00
_cell.angle_beta   90.00
_cell.angle_gamma   90.00
#
_symmetry.space_group_name_H-M   'P 1'
#
loop_
_entity.id
_entity.type
_entity.pdbx_description
1 polymer ?
#
loop_
_entity_poly.entity_id
_entity_poly.type
_entity_poly.pdbx_seq_one_letter_code
_entity_poly.pdbx_strand_id
1 'polypeptide(L)'
;MFRWVTLTLTTTVGRGLRIWIRYGRRIRSTGTTLAPTWQAETAAALAAASIVFRSRDPAYSRLLLDRAVKVFEFADYHRGAYSASLHSAVCPFYCDVNGYQDELLWGAAWLHKASRRREYREYIVKNEVVLRAGDTINEFGWDNKHAGINVLISKEVLMGKADDLKSFQNNADGFICSLLPGIAHPQVQYSPGGLIFKAGGSNMQHVTSLSFLLLAYSNYLSHANHAVPCGEMSASPALLKRLAKRQVDYILGDNPLAMSYMVGYGARYPQRIHHRASSLPSLVTHPAHIGCKAGSRYFLSPDANPNVLVGAVVGGPNSSDAFPDSRPFFQESEPTTYINAPLVGLLAYFSAHP
;
A
#
# COMPACT_ATOMS: atom_id res chain seq x y z
N MET A 1 -7.98 29.27 15.61
CA MET A 1 -8.14 29.65 14.19
C MET A 1 -8.68 28.44 13.43
N PHE A 2 -9.97 28.44 13.07
CA PHE A 2 -10.63 27.32 12.39
C PHE A 2 -10.28 27.34 10.90
N ARG A 3 -9.62 26.31 10.39
CA ARG A 3 -9.42 26.13 8.93
C ARG A 3 -10.31 25.01 8.41
N TRP A 4 -11.02 25.33 7.34
CA TRP A 4 -11.87 24.44 6.57
C TRP A 4 -10.99 23.55 5.68
N VAL A 5 -11.21 22.23 5.68
CA VAL A 5 -10.61 21.33 4.71
C VAL A 5 -11.73 20.73 3.88
N THR A 6 -11.81 21.17 2.63
CA THR A 6 -12.64 20.58 1.58
C THR A 6 -11.94 19.30 1.13
N LEU A 7 -12.50 18.12 1.43
CA LEU A 7 -12.05 16.89 0.79
C LEU A 7 -12.66 16.88 -0.62
N THR A 8 -11.90 17.36 -1.60
CA THR A 8 -12.32 17.33 -3.01
C THR A 8 -11.63 16.14 -3.65
N LEU A 9 -12.35 15.03 -3.79
CA LEU A 9 -11.98 13.97 -4.73
C LEU A 9 -12.42 14.47 -6.11
N THR A 10 -11.48 15.05 -6.87
CA THR A 10 -11.68 15.33 -8.29
C THR A 10 -11.37 14.07 -9.08
N THR A 11 -12.40 13.31 -9.45
CA THR A 11 -12.36 12.48 -10.67
C THR A 11 -12.80 13.34 -11.85
N THR A 12 -12.27 13.05 -13.03
CA THR A 12 -12.32 13.90 -14.24
C THR A 12 -13.69 14.04 -14.88
N VAL A 13 -14.80 13.70 -14.21
CA VAL A 13 -16.16 14.05 -14.63
C VAL A 13 -17.05 14.22 -13.38
N GLY A 14 -17.46 15.47 -13.10
CA GLY A 14 -18.75 15.79 -12.46
C GLY A 14 -18.93 15.57 -10.94
N ARG A 15 -19.00 16.69 -10.21
CA ARG A 15 -19.62 16.89 -8.87
C ARG A 15 -18.97 16.14 -7.69
N GLY A 16 -18.01 16.82 -7.06
CA GLY A 16 -17.48 16.43 -5.75
C GLY A 16 -18.56 16.48 -4.65
N LEU A 17 -18.72 15.37 -3.93
CA LEU A 17 -19.55 15.27 -2.73
C LEU A 17 -18.89 16.09 -1.61
N ARG A 18 -19.54 17.17 -1.17
CA ARG A 18 -19.12 17.91 0.03
C ARG A 18 -19.88 17.35 1.22
N ILE A 19 -19.20 17.00 2.30
CA ILE A 19 -19.80 16.63 3.59
C ILE A 19 -19.07 17.45 4.66
N TRP A 20 -19.81 18.27 5.38
CA TRP A 20 -19.27 19.08 6.47
C TRP A 20 -19.45 18.34 7.80
N ILE A 21 -18.38 17.80 8.35
CA ILE A 21 -18.33 17.36 9.75
C ILE A 21 -17.40 18.30 10.50
N ARG A 22 -17.96 19.10 11.42
CA ARG A 22 -17.20 20.08 12.19
C ARG A 22 -16.75 19.45 13.52
N TYR A 23 -15.48 19.06 13.57
CA TYR A 23 -14.75 18.83 14.83
C TYR A 23 -13.53 19.76 14.84
N GLY A 24 -13.05 20.13 16.03
CA GLY A 24 -11.74 20.74 16.18
C GLY A 24 -10.66 19.75 15.76
N ARG A 25 -10.23 19.77 14.49
CA ARG A 25 -9.07 18.99 14.04
C ARG A 25 -7.80 19.71 14.52
N ARG A 26 -7.10 19.12 15.49
CA ARG A 26 -5.76 19.57 15.85
C ARG A 26 -4.82 19.20 14.71
N ILE A 27 -4.21 20.21 14.09
CA ILE A 27 -3.03 20.01 13.24
C ILE A 27 -1.90 19.67 14.20
N ARG A 28 -1.33 18.47 14.07
CA ARG A 28 -0.14 18.06 14.83
C ARG A 28 1.01 18.00 13.83
N SER A 29 2.00 18.85 14.02
CA SER A 29 3.29 18.77 13.35
C SER A 29 4.31 18.23 14.35
N THR A 30 5.27 17.45 13.87
CA THR A 30 6.34 16.94 14.73
C THR A 30 7.39 17.98 15.07
N GLY A 31 7.38 19.20 14.53
CA GLY A 31 8.38 20.22 14.88
C GLY A 31 9.82 19.67 14.80
N THR A 32 10.67 20.01 15.77
CA THR A 32 12.01 19.41 15.99
C THR A 32 11.96 18.04 16.69
N THR A 33 10.78 17.49 16.95
CA THR A 33 10.58 16.26 17.72
C THR A 33 10.60 15.02 16.83
N LEU A 34 11.29 13.99 17.32
CA LEU A 34 11.68 12.73 16.68
C LEU A 34 10.49 11.99 16.04
N ALA A 35 10.49 11.89 14.72
CA ALA A 35 9.53 11.08 13.97
C ALA A 35 10.02 10.68 12.56
N PRO A 36 11.18 10.03 12.42
CA PRO A 36 11.81 9.70 11.14
C PRO A 36 11.07 8.65 10.31
N THR A 37 10.27 7.74 10.90
CA THR A 37 9.50 6.71 10.18
C THR A 37 8.65 7.32 9.04
N TRP A 38 7.70 8.21 9.37
CA TRP A 38 6.84 8.83 8.35
C TRP A 38 7.59 9.80 7.43
N GLN A 39 8.74 10.33 7.88
CA GLN A 39 9.55 11.26 7.10
C GLN A 39 10.35 10.53 6.03
N ALA A 40 10.96 9.39 6.35
CA ALA A 40 11.66 8.58 5.37
C ALA A 40 10.69 7.96 4.35
N GLU A 41 9.46 7.59 4.77
CA GLU A 41 8.38 7.24 3.83
C GLU A 41 7.97 8.43 2.94
N THR A 42 7.87 9.64 3.52
CA THR A 42 7.59 10.87 2.74
C THR A 42 8.71 11.16 1.73
N ALA A 43 9.96 10.96 2.11
CA ALA A 43 11.10 11.09 1.20
C ALA A 43 11.02 10.06 0.06
N ALA A 44 10.69 8.80 0.37
CA ALA A 44 10.47 7.77 -0.64
C ALA A 44 9.35 8.16 -1.63
N ALA A 45 8.20 8.62 -1.13
CA ALA A 45 7.08 9.05 -1.96
C ALA A 45 7.44 10.24 -2.87
N LEU A 46 8.13 11.26 -2.33
CA LEU A 46 8.59 12.42 -3.10
C LEU A 46 9.63 12.04 -4.15
N ALA A 47 10.58 11.16 -3.80
CA ALA A 47 11.58 10.64 -4.72
C ALA A 47 10.94 9.83 -5.85
N ALA A 48 10.00 8.93 -5.54
CA ALA A 48 9.24 8.17 -6.53
C ALA A 48 8.44 9.10 -7.46
N ALA A 49 7.73 10.08 -6.91
CA ALA A 49 6.98 11.07 -7.69
C ALA A 49 7.89 11.91 -8.60
N SER A 50 9.10 12.27 -8.15
CA SER A 50 10.06 13.00 -8.98
C SER A 50 10.42 12.26 -10.27
N ILE A 51 10.43 10.92 -10.24
CA ILE A 51 10.68 10.08 -11.43
C ILE A 51 9.52 10.22 -12.42
N VAL A 52 8.28 10.15 -11.93
CA VAL A 52 7.06 10.27 -12.76
C VAL A 52 6.99 11.62 -13.45
N PHE A 53 7.26 12.71 -12.73
CA PHE A 53 7.19 14.06 -13.29
C PHE A 53 8.41 14.46 -14.13
N ARG A 54 9.46 13.63 -14.20
CA ARG A 54 10.74 14.00 -14.84
C ARG A 54 10.60 14.52 -16.27
N SER A 55 9.75 13.89 -17.08
CA SER A 55 9.52 14.29 -18.48
C SER A 55 8.40 15.31 -18.64
N ARG A 56 7.36 15.24 -17.80
CA ARG A 56 6.15 16.07 -17.93
C ARG A 56 6.29 17.45 -17.30
N ASP A 57 6.98 17.54 -16.16
CA ASP A 57 7.24 18.78 -15.43
C ASP A 57 8.62 18.69 -14.75
N PRO A 58 9.71 19.01 -15.48
CA PRO A 58 11.06 18.92 -14.95
C PRO A 58 11.32 19.86 -13.75
N ALA A 59 10.63 21.00 -13.68
CA ALA A 59 10.78 21.94 -12.59
C ALA A 59 10.17 21.38 -11.30
N TYR A 60 8.96 20.83 -11.39
CA TYR A 60 8.32 20.16 -10.26
C TYR A 60 9.05 18.87 -9.86
N SER A 61 9.55 18.09 -10.82
CA SER A 61 10.41 16.92 -10.57
C SER A 61 11.63 17.28 -9.72
N ARG A 62 12.36 18.36 -10.06
CA ARG A 62 13.49 18.85 -9.26
C ARG A 62 13.05 19.29 -7.86
N LEU A 63 11.96 20.05 -7.75
CA LEU A 63 11.42 20.47 -6.45
C LEU A 63 11.10 19.28 -5.54
N LEU A 64 10.47 18.23 -6.09
CA LEU A 64 10.15 17.01 -5.36
C LEU A 64 11.41 16.28 -4.90
N LEU A 65 12.40 16.11 -5.78
CA LEU A 65 13.65 15.44 -5.46
C LEU A 65 14.46 16.21 -4.40
N ASP A 66 14.60 17.52 -4.56
CA ASP A 66 15.30 18.38 -3.60
C ASP A 66 14.63 18.33 -2.22
N ARG A 67 13.28 18.25 -2.19
CA ARG A 67 12.55 18.08 -0.94
C ARG A 67 12.76 16.68 -0.35
N ALA A 68 12.76 15.63 -1.17
CA ALA A 68 12.98 14.27 -0.73
C ALA A 68 14.34 14.12 -0.03
N VAL A 69 15.40 14.70 -0.61
CA VAL A 69 16.76 14.71 -0.02
C VAL A 69 16.74 15.35 1.38
N LYS A 70 16.19 16.56 1.50
CA LYS A 70 16.15 17.29 2.79
C LYS A 70 15.34 16.55 3.87
N VAL A 71 14.22 15.94 3.47
CA VAL A 71 13.37 15.19 4.40
C VAL A 71 14.07 13.91 4.85
N PHE A 72 14.78 13.22 3.95
CA PHE A 72 15.55 12.04 4.29
C PHE A 72 16.74 12.36 5.21
N GLU A 73 17.51 13.41 4.92
CA GLU A 73 18.61 13.87 5.78
C GLU A 73 18.11 14.17 7.21
N PHE A 74 16.96 14.83 7.33
CA PHE A 74 16.35 15.06 8.63
C PHE A 74 15.96 13.75 9.32
N ALA A 75 15.36 12.80 8.61
CA ALA A 75 14.96 11.51 9.16
C ALA A 75 16.18 10.69 9.63
N ASP A 76 17.26 10.65 8.85
CA ASP A 76 18.48 9.92 9.19
C ASP A 76 19.23 10.55 10.37
N TYR A 77 19.23 11.89 10.45
CA TYR A 77 19.85 12.63 11.56
C TYR A 77 19.06 12.46 12.88
N HIS A 78 17.74 12.32 12.82
CA HIS A 78 16.84 12.24 13.98
C HIS A 78 16.16 10.88 14.11
N ARG A 79 16.93 9.81 14.39
CA ARG A 79 16.46 8.41 14.44
C ARG A 79 15.53 8.10 15.64
N GLY A 80 14.48 7.28 15.42
CA GLY A 80 13.47 6.88 16.43
C GLY A 80 12.08 6.55 15.85
N ALA A 81 11.23 5.81 16.55
CA ALA A 81 9.86 5.54 16.06
C ALA A 81 8.97 6.79 16.20
N TYR A 82 8.13 7.12 15.22
CA TYR A 82 7.22 8.28 15.38
C TYR A 82 6.17 8.05 16.47
N SER A 83 5.77 6.79 16.67
CA SER A 83 4.83 6.42 17.72
C SER A 83 5.41 6.71 19.10
N ALA A 84 6.73 6.77 19.30
CA ALA A 84 7.33 7.15 20.57
C ALA A 84 6.96 8.59 20.98
N SER A 85 6.93 9.52 20.01
CA SER A 85 6.58 10.93 20.25
C SER A 85 5.07 11.21 20.14
N LEU A 86 4.35 10.41 19.35
CA LEU A 86 2.96 10.65 18.99
C LEU A 86 1.98 9.55 19.44
N HIS A 87 2.38 8.62 20.30
CA HIS A 87 1.61 7.43 20.69
C HIS A 87 0.14 7.76 20.97
N SER A 88 -0.12 8.72 21.85
CA SER A 88 -1.47 9.15 22.28
C SER A 88 -2.35 9.72 21.16
N ALA A 89 -1.75 10.06 20.00
CA ALA A 89 -2.44 10.62 18.85
C ALA A 89 -2.67 9.61 17.73
N VAL A 90 -1.85 8.57 17.65
CA VAL A 90 -1.78 7.67 16.48
C VAL A 90 -2.16 6.24 16.82
N CYS A 91 -1.87 5.79 18.04
CA CYS A 91 -2.35 4.50 18.55
C CYS A 91 -3.78 4.61 19.10
N PRO A 92 -4.61 3.57 18.94
CA PRO A 92 -4.30 2.23 18.40
C PRO A 92 -4.47 2.08 16.87
N PHE A 93 -4.51 3.18 16.10
CA PHE A 93 -4.87 3.12 14.67
C PHE A 93 -3.67 2.83 13.76
N TYR A 94 -2.65 3.67 13.84
CA TYR A 94 -1.40 3.53 13.11
C TYR A 94 -0.30 3.58 14.16
N CYS A 95 -0.06 2.44 14.81
CA CYS A 95 1.08 2.27 15.68
C CYS A 95 2.26 1.84 14.82
N ASP A 96 3.38 2.51 15.00
CA ASP A 96 4.67 2.03 14.50
C ASP A 96 5.04 0.77 15.29
N VAL A 97 4.96 -0.39 14.63
CA VAL A 97 5.28 -1.69 15.24
C VAL A 97 6.64 -2.18 14.78
N ASN A 98 7.00 -1.93 13.51
CA ASN A 98 8.24 -2.42 12.90
C ASN A 98 9.46 -1.50 13.12
N GLY A 99 9.24 -0.25 13.50
CA GLY A 99 10.28 0.73 13.76
C GLY A 99 10.43 1.73 12.62
N TYR A 100 11.62 2.32 12.51
CA TYR A 100 11.96 3.31 11.47
C TYR A 100 13.03 2.80 10.50
N GLN A 101 13.55 1.60 10.77
CA GLN A 101 14.75 1.08 10.13
C GLN A 101 14.50 0.76 8.66
N ASP A 102 13.38 0.10 8.36
CA ASP A 102 12.97 -0.18 7.00
C ASP A 102 12.57 1.09 6.25
N GLU A 103 11.93 2.07 6.88
CA GLU A 103 11.64 3.35 6.21
C GLU A 103 12.91 4.08 5.79
N LEU A 104 13.98 4.05 6.58
CA LEU A 104 15.27 4.63 6.19
C LEU A 104 15.89 3.90 4.99
N LEU A 105 15.88 2.56 4.99
CA LEU A 105 16.35 1.79 3.82
C LEU A 105 15.48 2.03 2.58
N TRP A 106 14.17 2.13 2.75
CA TRP A 106 13.20 2.42 1.69
C TRP A 106 13.40 3.81 1.09
N GLY A 107 13.54 4.83 1.95
CA GLY A 107 13.87 6.20 1.54
C GLY A 107 15.17 6.27 0.75
N ALA A 108 16.24 5.61 1.26
CA ALA A 108 17.53 5.54 0.57
C ALA A 108 17.42 4.83 -0.79
N ALA A 109 16.67 3.72 -0.87
CA ALA A 109 16.47 2.98 -2.12
C ALA A 109 15.76 3.82 -3.20
N TRP A 110 14.71 4.56 -2.82
CA TRP A 110 14.03 5.46 -3.75
C TRP A 110 14.86 6.67 -4.15
N LEU A 111 15.60 7.25 -3.21
CA LEU A 111 16.53 8.34 -3.50
C LEU A 111 17.67 7.89 -4.43
N HIS A 112 18.21 6.69 -4.22
CA HIS A 112 19.19 6.10 -5.14
C HIS A 112 18.59 5.95 -6.54
N LYS A 113 17.39 5.38 -6.64
CA LYS A 113 16.68 5.19 -7.91
C LYS A 113 16.40 6.52 -8.63
N ALA A 114 15.99 7.55 -7.91
CA ALA A 114 15.61 8.84 -8.47
C ALA A 114 16.82 9.70 -8.85
N SER A 115 17.81 9.79 -7.97
CA SER A 115 18.96 10.69 -8.15
C SER A 115 20.15 10.06 -8.87
N ARG A 116 20.27 8.73 -8.83
CA ARG A 116 21.48 7.98 -9.24
C ARG A 116 22.75 8.36 -8.48
N ARG A 117 22.63 9.06 -7.34
CA ARG A 117 23.76 9.40 -6.48
C ARG A 117 24.28 8.15 -5.77
N ARG A 118 25.61 7.98 -5.81
CA ARG A 118 26.32 6.82 -5.25
C ARG A 118 26.22 6.75 -3.73
N GLU A 119 26.17 7.90 -3.06
CA GLU A 119 26.04 8.00 -1.60
C GLU A 119 24.85 7.22 -1.02
N TYR A 120 23.71 7.16 -1.72
CA TYR A 120 22.54 6.41 -1.25
C TYR A 120 22.71 4.90 -1.39
N ARG A 121 23.42 4.44 -2.42
CA ARG A 121 23.81 3.03 -2.54
C ARG A 121 24.78 2.65 -1.42
N GLU A 122 25.80 3.48 -1.19
CA GLU A 122 26.76 3.28 -0.09
C GLU A 122 26.06 3.29 1.27
N TYR A 123 25.06 4.16 1.45
CA TYR A 123 24.22 4.17 2.65
C TYR A 123 23.48 2.83 2.83
N ILE A 124 22.84 2.30 1.78
CA ILE A 124 22.12 1.02 1.83
C ILE A 124 23.07 -0.12 2.24
N VAL A 125 24.20 -0.26 1.56
CA VAL A 125 25.20 -1.31 1.85
C VAL A 125 25.74 -1.17 3.27
N LYS A 126 26.13 0.04 3.68
CA LYS A 126 26.70 0.30 5.01
C LYS A 126 25.70 0.01 6.13
N ASN A 127 24.42 0.28 5.91
CA ASN A 127 23.40 0.20 6.94
C ASN A 127 22.53 -1.08 6.86
N GLU A 128 22.78 -1.98 5.91
CA GLU A 128 21.97 -3.18 5.69
C GLU A 128 21.70 -3.97 6.99
N VAL A 129 22.76 -4.32 7.73
CA VAL A 129 22.67 -5.10 8.97
C VAL A 129 22.07 -4.26 10.12
N VAL A 130 22.52 -3.00 10.26
CA VAL A 130 22.12 -2.12 11.37
C VAL A 130 20.65 -1.72 11.25
N LEU A 131 20.15 -1.53 10.03
CA LEU A 131 18.75 -1.26 9.72
C LEU A 131 17.96 -2.54 9.40
N ARG A 132 18.51 -3.71 9.74
CA ARG A 132 17.77 -4.98 9.80
C ARG A 132 17.11 -5.38 8.46
N ALA A 133 17.75 -5.11 7.33
CA ALA A 133 17.20 -5.38 5.98
C ALA A 133 16.75 -6.83 5.74
N GLY A 134 17.33 -7.78 6.48
CA GLY A 134 17.01 -9.21 6.45
C GLY A 134 15.89 -9.66 7.40
N ASP A 135 15.31 -8.74 8.19
CA ASP A 135 14.21 -9.07 9.11
C ASP A 135 12.87 -8.90 8.42
N THR A 136 11.84 -9.64 8.86
CA THR A 136 10.45 -9.49 8.40
C THR A 136 10.28 -9.42 6.87
N ILE A 137 11.16 -10.10 6.12
CA ILE A 137 11.25 -10.04 4.65
C ILE A 137 9.98 -10.49 3.92
N ASN A 138 9.01 -11.05 4.64
CA ASN A 138 7.75 -11.56 4.12
C ASN A 138 6.57 -10.58 4.28
N GLU A 139 6.85 -9.32 4.62
CA GLU A 139 5.82 -8.30 4.82
C GLU A 139 6.03 -7.08 3.93
N PHE A 140 4.92 -6.58 3.39
CA PHE A 140 4.86 -5.29 2.71
C PHE A 140 3.51 -4.63 2.97
N GLY A 141 3.54 -3.39 3.43
CA GLY A 141 2.35 -2.61 3.75
C GLY A 141 2.71 -1.21 4.22
N TRP A 142 1.75 -0.53 4.84
CA TRP A 142 1.98 0.84 5.33
C TRP A 142 2.98 0.90 6.49
N ASP A 143 3.13 -0.19 7.27
CA ASP A 143 4.05 -0.26 8.42
C ASP A 143 5.37 -0.95 8.05
N ASN A 144 5.37 -2.04 7.28
CA ASN A 144 6.60 -2.78 6.93
C ASN A 144 6.98 -2.62 5.45
N LYS A 145 8.24 -2.27 5.15
CA LYS A 145 8.77 -2.09 3.79
C LYS A 145 9.78 -3.16 3.35
N HIS A 146 10.16 -4.12 4.19
CA HIS A 146 11.29 -5.03 3.94
C HIS A 146 11.15 -5.81 2.63
N ALA A 147 10.00 -6.44 2.35
CA ALA A 147 9.83 -7.17 1.08
C ALA A 147 9.91 -6.22 -0.13
N GLY A 148 9.37 -5.00 0.00
CA GLY A 148 9.42 -3.97 -1.03
C GLY A 148 10.85 -3.47 -1.31
N ILE A 149 11.64 -3.25 -0.26
CA ILE A 149 13.06 -2.85 -0.34
C ILE A 149 13.86 -3.93 -1.08
N ASN A 150 13.74 -5.18 -0.64
CA ASN A 150 14.44 -6.32 -1.23
C ASN A 150 14.08 -6.45 -2.72
N VAL A 151 12.80 -6.43 -3.08
CA VAL A 151 12.36 -6.46 -4.49
C VAL A 151 12.89 -5.26 -5.28
N LEU A 152 12.80 -4.03 -4.73
CA LEU A 152 13.23 -2.81 -5.42
C LEU A 152 14.72 -2.81 -5.77
N ILE A 153 15.57 -3.19 -4.81
CA ILE A 153 17.02 -3.22 -4.94
C ILE A 153 17.47 -4.36 -5.85
N SER A 154 16.81 -5.51 -5.78
CA SER A 154 17.13 -6.70 -6.59
C SER A 154 17.16 -6.43 -8.09
N LYS A 155 16.42 -5.42 -8.56
CA LYS A 155 16.48 -4.97 -9.96
C LYS A 155 17.92 -4.67 -10.41
N GLU A 156 18.73 -4.04 -9.57
CA GLU A 156 20.09 -3.65 -9.94
C GLU A 156 21.04 -4.85 -9.99
N VAL A 157 20.84 -5.81 -9.09
CA VAL A 157 21.57 -7.09 -9.06
C VAL A 157 21.26 -7.91 -10.32
N LEU A 158 19.97 -8.10 -10.62
CA LEU A 158 19.48 -8.85 -11.78
C LEU A 158 19.89 -8.22 -13.12
N MET A 159 20.19 -6.92 -13.13
CA MET A 159 20.72 -6.21 -14.31
C MET A 159 22.25 -6.26 -14.41
N GLY A 160 22.93 -7.03 -13.56
CA GLY A 160 24.38 -7.27 -13.59
C GLY A 160 25.23 -6.09 -13.08
N LYS A 161 24.69 -5.25 -12.19
CA LYS A 161 25.32 -3.98 -11.80
C LYS A 161 25.71 -3.85 -10.32
N ALA A 162 25.48 -4.87 -9.49
CA ALA A 162 25.64 -4.74 -8.03
C ALA A 162 25.78 -6.06 -7.27
N ASP A 163 26.98 -6.66 -7.27
CA ASP A 163 27.27 -7.86 -6.45
C ASP A 163 27.22 -7.59 -4.94
N ASP A 164 27.56 -6.37 -4.53
CA ASP A 164 27.44 -5.86 -3.16
C ASP A 164 26.00 -5.79 -2.64
N LEU A 165 24.99 -5.92 -3.50
CA LEU A 165 23.56 -5.91 -3.15
C LEU A 165 22.92 -7.30 -3.27
N LYS A 166 23.72 -8.36 -3.46
CA LYS A 166 23.23 -9.73 -3.69
C LYS A 166 22.35 -10.27 -2.56
N SER A 167 22.61 -9.87 -1.32
CA SER A 167 21.79 -10.24 -0.16
C SER A 167 20.32 -9.84 -0.31
N PHE A 168 20.04 -8.65 -0.84
CA PHE A 168 18.68 -8.17 -1.11
C PHE A 168 17.97 -9.05 -2.15
N GLN A 169 18.70 -9.55 -3.15
CA GLN A 169 18.15 -10.53 -4.10
C GLN A 169 17.82 -11.85 -3.42
N ASN A 170 18.72 -12.38 -2.59
CA ASN A 170 18.47 -13.64 -1.89
C ASN A 170 17.23 -13.53 -0.98
N ASN A 171 17.05 -12.38 -0.31
CA ASN A 171 15.86 -12.10 0.50
C ASN A 171 14.59 -12.00 -0.37
N ALA A 172 14.66 -11.34 -1.54
CA ALA A 172 13.54 -11.26 -2.48
C ALA A 172 13.17 -12.64 -3.03
N ASP A 173 14.15 -13.48 -3.36
CA ASP A 173 13.95 -14.85 -3.83
C ASP A 173 13.25 -15.70 -2.75
N GLY A 174 13.74 -15.65 -1.52
CA GLY A 174 13.12 -16.33 -0.37
C GLY A 174 11.68 -15.88 -0.13
N PHE A 175 11.44 -14.57 -0.16
CA PHE A 175 10.10 -13.99 -0.06
C PHE A 175 9.16 -14.51 -1.16
N ILE A 176 9.59 -14.49 -2.42
CA ILE A 176 8.75 -14.90 -3.56
C ILE A 176 8.43 -16.39 -3.48
N CYS A 177 9.41 -17.22 -3.12
CA CYS A 177 9.17 -18.64 -2.87
C CYS A 177 8.12 -18.84 -1.77
N SER A 178 8.18 -18.04 -0.70
CA SER A 178 7.26 -18.13 0.44
C SER A 178 5.78 -17.84 0.14
N LEU A 179 5.51 -17.22 -1.03
CA LEU A 179 4.16 -16.89 -1.49
C LEU A 179 3.56 -17.93 -2.44
N LEU A 180 4.35 -18.89 -2.94
CA LEU A 180 3.87 -19.87 -3.89
C LEU A 180 2.87 -20.83 -3.23
N PRO A 181 1.77 -21.20 -3.90
CA PRO A 181 0.87 -22.22 -3.39
C PRO A 181 1.55 -23.59 -3.37
N GLY A 182 1.34 -24.37 -2.31
CA GLY A 182 1.82 -25.76 -2.22
C GLY A 182 3.22 -25.96 -1.66
N ILE A 183 3.91 -24.91 -1.22
CA ILE A 183 5.20 -25.05 -0.53
C ILE A 183 5.02 -25.54 0.92
N ALA A 184 6.07 -26.15 1.50
CA ALA A 184 6.02 -26.73 2.83
C ALA A 184 5.84 -25.72 3.99
N HIS A 185 6.35 -24.50 3.83
CA HIS A 185 6.33 -23.45 4.86
C HIS A 185 5.82 -22.11 4.29
N PRO A 186 4.53 -22.02 3.91
CA PRO A 186 4.02 -20.83 3.27
C PRO A 186 3.84 -19.69 4.27
N GLN A 187 4.17 -18.47 3.86
CA GLN A 187 3.95 -17.25 4.65
C GLN A 187 2.52 -16.71 4.54
N VAL A 188 1.77 -17.23 3.57
CA VAL A 188 0.38 -16.89 3.31
C VAL A 188 -0.45 -18.16 3.15
N GLN A 189 -1.71 -18.08 3.50
CA GLN A 189 -2.70 -19.10 3.18
C GLN A 189 -3.41 -18.72 1.88
N TYR A 190 -4.14 -19.66 1.30
CA TYR A 190 -5.06 -19.40 0.20
C TYR A 190 -6.47 -19.81 0.61
N SER A 191 -7.46 -18.96 0.36
CA SER A 191 -8.86 -19.33 0.52
C SER A 191 -9.25 -20.43 -0.47
N PRO A 192 -10.35 -21.16 -0.26
CA PRO A 192 -10.89 -22.09 -1.24
C PRO A 192 -11.05 -21.51 -2.66
N GLY A 193 -11.41 -20.22 -2.77
CA GLY A 193 -11.52 -19.47 -4.03
C GLY A 193 -10.18 -19.01 -4.63
N GLY A 194 -9.06 -19.23 -3.93
CA GLY A 194 -7.71 -18.90 -4.39
C GLY A 194 -7.24 -17.48 -4.06
N LEU A 195 -7.87 -16.80 -3.10
CA LEU A 195 -7.41 -15.50 -2.59
C LEU A 195 -6.26 -15.69 -1.62
N ILE A 196 -5.20 -14.89 -1.76
CA ILE A 196 -4.13 -14.79 -0.75
C ILE A 196 -4.76 -14.35 0.58
N PHE A 197 -4.48 -15.09 1.64
CA PHE A 197 -5.00 -14.80 2.98
C PHE A 197 -3.86 -14.70 3.99
N LYS A 198 -3.80 -13.56 4.68
CA LYS A 198 -2.92 -13.33 5.82
C LYS A 198 -3.73 -12.72 6.96
N ALA A 199 -3.62 -13.32 8.15
CA ALA A 199 -4.33 -12.85 9.33
C ALA A 199 -3.91 -11.40 9.66
N GLY A 200 -4.88 -10.56 9.99
CA GLY A 200 -4.65 -9.14 10.25
C GLY A 200 -5.94 -8.32 10.23
N GLY A 201 -5.79 -6.99 10.18
CA GLY A 201 -6.93 -6.06 10.16
C GLY A 201 -7.75 -6.14 8.88
N SER A 202 -7.10 -6.00 7.72
CA SER A 202 -7.75 -5.98 6.40
C SER A 202 -6.95 -6.83 5.41
N ASN A 203 -7.50 -7.96 4.97
CA ASN A 203 -6.76 -8.92 4.16
C ASN A 203 -6.39 -8.36 2.77
N MET A 204 -7.25 -7.54 2.16
CA MET A 204 -7.01 -6.96 0.82
C MET A 204 -5.78 -6.05 0.77
N GLN A 205 -5.28 -5.54 1.90
CA GLN A 205 -3.98 -4.87 1.95
C GLN A 205 -2.87 -5.83 1.51
N HIS A 206 -2.86 -7.05 2.05
CA HIS A 206 -1.87 -8.07 1.72
C HIS A 206 -2.05 -8.56 0.29
N VAL A 207 -3.28 -8.86 -0.13
CA VAL A 207 -3.59 -9.34 -1.48
C VAL A 207 -3.00 -8.39 -2.53
N THR A 208 -3.32 -7.10 -2.42
CA THR A 208 -2.91 -6.10 -3.42
C THR A 208 -1.41 -5.81 -3.36
N SER A 209 -0.83 -5.68 -2.16
CA SER A 209 0.60 -5.40 -1.95
C SER A 209 1.50 -6.54 -2.40
N LEU A 210 1.19 -7.78 -2.01
CA LEU A 210 1.97 -8.96 -2.38
C LEU A 210 1.84 -9.27 -3.87
N SER A 211 0.65 -9.12 -4.45
CA SER A 211 0.46 -9.26 -5.90
C SER A 211 1.27 -8.23 -6.69
N PHE A 212 1.33 -6.98 -6.22
CA PHE A 212 2.15 -5.95 -6.85
C PHE A 212 3.63 -6.32 -6.84
N LEU A 213 4.15 -6.82 -5.71
CA LEU A 213 5.54 -7.29 -5.62
C LEU A 213 5.82 -8.52 -6.49
N LEU A 214 4.91 -9.50 -6.53
CA LEU A 214 5.00 -10.66 -7.44
C LEU A 214 5.14 -10.21 -8.89
N LEU A 215 4.32 -9.24 -9.32
CA LEU A 215 4.36 -8.71 -10.67
C LEU A 215 5.63 -7.88 -10.94
N ALA A 216 6.05 -7.03 -9.99
CA ALA A 216 7.26 -6.24 -10.13
C ALA A 216 8.49 -7.15 -10.28
N TYR A 217 8.60 -8.18 -9.44
CA TYR A 217 9.71 -9.12 -9.47
C TYR A 217 9.67 -10.03 -10.70
N SER A 218 8.48 -10.49 -11.12
CA SER A 218 8.27 -11.18 -12.39
C SER A 218 8.88 -10.42 -13.58
N ASN A 219 8.65 -9.11 -13.64
CA ASN A 219 9.22 -8.29 -14.70
C ASN A 219 10.76 -8.25 -14.61
N TYR A 220 11.34 -8.15 -13.41
CA TYR A 220 12.81 -8.14 -13.26
C TYR A 220 13.44 -9.46 -13.69
N LEU A 221 12.86 -10.58 -13.24
CA LEU A 221 13.29 -11.92 -13.64
C LEU A 221 13.16 -12.15 -15.15
N SER A 222 12.07 -11.68 -15.75
CA SER A 222 11.87 -11.77 -17.21
C SER A 222 12.94 -11.01 -18.00
N HIS A 223 13.33 -9.81 -17.54
CA HIS A 223 14.39 -9.04 -18.20
C HIS A 223 15.77 -9.69 -18.03
N ALA A 224 15.99 -10.38 -16.91
CA ALA A 224 17.23 -11.09 -16.62
C ALA A 224 17.26 -12.53 -17.19
N ASN A 225 16.20 -12.98 -17.87
CA ASN A 225 16.01 -14.37 -18.30
C ASN A 225 16.28 -15.38 -17.16
N HIS A 226 15.74 -15.09 -15.98
CA HIS A 226 15.98 -15.83 -14.76
C HIS A 226 14.68 -16.40 -14.17
N ALA A 227 14.80 -17.46 -13.37
CA ALA A 227 13.72 -18.03 -12.59
C ALA A 227 14.28 -18.43 -11.22
N VAL A 228 13.47 -18.28 -10.17
CA VAL A 228 13.92 -18.54 -8.80
C VAL A 228 13.70 -20.02 -8.45
N PRO A 229 14.72 -20.76 -8.00
CA PRO A 229 14.54 -22.11 -7.49
C PRO A 229 13.90 -22.08 -6.08
N CYS A 230 12.75 -22.73 -5.92
CA CYS A 230 11.95 -22.76 -4.69
C CYS A 230 11.75 -24.21 -4.22
N GLY A 231 12.85 -24.95 -4.02
CA GLY A 231 12.82 -26.39 -3.74
C GLY A 231 12.43 -27.19 -4.98
N GLU A 232 11.37 -27.99 -4.88
CA GLU A 232 10.82 -28.80 -5.98
C GLU A 232 10.09 -27.97 -7.04
N MET A 233 9.83 -26.68 -6.76
CA MET A 233 9.16 -25.75 -7.67
C MET A 233 10.12 -24.67 -8.15
N SER A 234 9.78 -24.04 -9.27
CA SER A 234 10.46 -22.84 -9.74
C SER A 234 9.48 -21.67 -9.90
N ALA A 235 9.80 -20.54 -9.28
CA ALA A 235 9.13 -19.26 -9.48
C ALA A 235 9.58 -18.65 -10.82
N SER A 236 8.99 -19.13 -11.91
CA SER A 236 9.17 -18.55 -13.25
C SER A 236 8.44 -17.19 -13.37
N PRO A 237 8.92 -16.26 -14.21
CA PRO A 237 8.24 -14.98 -14.46
C PRO A 237 6.76 -15.17 -14.82
N ALA A 238 6.45 -16.16 -15.67
CA ALA A 238 5.09 -16.46 -16.10
C ALA A 238 4.19 -16.94 -14.95
N LEU A 239 4.72 -17.76 -14.03
CA LEU A 239 3.98 -18.21 -12.85
C LEU A 239 3.63 -17.02 -11.94
N LEU A 240 4.61 -16.17 -11.62
CA LEU A 240 4.41 -15.01 -10.75
C LEU A 240 3.39 -14.02 -11.33
N LYS A 241 3.47 -13.75 -12.64
CA LYS A 241 2.50 -12.90 -13.34
C LYS A 241 1.09 -13.49 -13.31
N ARG A 242 0.94 -14.82 -13.50
CA ARG A 242 -0.37 -15.50 -13.39
C ARG A 242 -0.94 -15.43 -11.97
N LEU A 243 -0.12 -15.63 -10.94
CA LEU A 243 -0.56 -15.51 -9.56
C LEU A 243 -1.05 -14.09 -9.26
N ALA A 244 -0.29 -13.06 -9.63
CA ALA A 244 -0.71 -11.67 -9.47
C ALA A 244 -2.01 -11.36 -10.23
N LYS A 245 -2.16 -11.86 -11.47
CA LYS A 245 -3.38 -11.69 -12.26
C LYS A 245 -4.59 -12.34 -11.60
N ARG A 246 -4.43 -13.58 -11.10
CA ARG A 246 -5.52 -14.30 -10.41
C ARG A 246 -6.06 -13.50 -9.21
N GLN A 247 -5.21 -12.80 -8.47
CA GLN A 247 -5.66 -11.96 -7.36
C GLN A 247 -6.44 -10.73 -7.84
N VAL A 248 -6.02 -10.10 -8.95
CA VAL A 248 -6.78 -9.00 -9.57
C VAL A 248 -8.13 -9.49 -10.07
N ASP A 249 -8.17 -10.61 -10.78
CA ASP A 249 -9.40 -11.19 -11.30
C ASP A 249 -10.37 -11.56 -10.15
N TYR A 250 -9.84 -12.12 -9.05
CA TYR A 250 -10.61 -12.38 -7.83
C TYR A 250 -11.22 -11.09 -7.27
N ILE A 251 -10.44 -10.01 -7.12
CA ILE A 251 -10.94 -8.71 -6.64
C ILE A 251 -12.07 -8.18 -7.55
N LEU A 252 -11.98 -8.41 -8.86
CA LEU A 252 -12.91 -7.87 -9.85
C LEU A 252 -14.14 -8.76 -10.10
N GLY A 253 -14.19 -9.98 -9.54
CA GLY A 253 -15.40 -10.81 -9.54
C GLY A 253 -15.21 -12.30 -9.81
N ASP A 254 -14.00 -12.74 -10.17
CA ASP A 254 -13.68 -14.16 -10.39
C ASP A 254 -13.41 -14.87 -9.06
N ASN A 255 -14.47 -14.97 -8.25
CA ASN A 255 -14.47 -15.55 -6.91
C ASN A 255 -15.77 -16.33 -6.65
N PRO A 256 -15.85 -17.15 -5.59
CA PRO A 256 -17.02 -17.99 -5.31
C PRO A 256 -18.35 -17.23 -5.16
N LEU A 257 -18.30 -15.95 -4.79
CA LEU A 257 -19.50 -15.12 -4.65
C LEU A 257 -19.90 -14.42 -5.96
N ALA A 258 -19.11 -14.54 -7.03
CA ALA A 258 -19.29 -13.86 -8.31
C ALA A 258 -19.59 -12.35 -8.13
N MET A 259 -18.81 -11.70 -7.26
CA MET A 259 -18.98 -10.28 -6.92
C MET A 259 -17.65 -9.55 -6.92
N SER A 260 -17.63 -8.34 -7.44
CA SER A 260 -16.47 -7.45 -7.33
C SER A 260 -16.33 -6.97 -5.90
N TYR A 261 -15.11 -6.94 -5.36
CA TYR A 261 -14.77 -6.25 -4.12
C TYR A 261 -14.37 -4.78 -4.36
N MET A 262 -14.34 -4.34 -5.62
CA MET A 262 -14.24 -2.93 -6.02
C MET A 262 -15.63 -2.34 -6.20
N VAL A 263 -15.94 -1.32 -5.40
CA VAL A 263 -17.24 -0.63 -5.40
C VAL A 263 -17.50 0.03 -6.75
N GLY A 264 -18.68 -0.22 -7.31
CA GLY A 264 -19.11 0.33 -8.61
C GLY A 264 -18.53 -0.39 -9.83
N TYR A 265 -17.83 -1.51 -9.65
CA TYR A 265 -17.34 -2.34 -10.74
C TYR A 265 -18.14 -3.65 -10.86
N GLY A 266 -18.48 -4.05 -12.09
CA GLY A 266 -19.26 -5.26 -12.36
C GLY A 266 -20.74 -5.16 -11.96
N ALA A 267 -21.48 -6.25 -12.16
CA ALA A 267 -22.92 -6.31 -11.87
C ALA A 267 -23.25 -6.42 -10.38
N ARG A 268 -22.31 -6.92 -9.57
CA ARG A 268 -22.46 -7.13 -8.12
C ARG A 268 -21.22 -6.60 -7.40
N TYR A 269 -21.42 -5.73 -6.42
CA TYR A 269 -20.36 -5.12 -5.61
C TYR A 269 -20.89 -4.71 -4.21
N PRO A 270 -20.02 -4.51 -3.20
CA PRO A 270 -20.41 -4.08 -1.86
C PRO A 270 -21.20 -2.78 -1.84
N GLN A 271 -22.35 -2.79 -1.17
CA GLN A 271 -23.23 -1.62 -1.07
C GLN A 271 -23.16 -0.96 0.31
N ARG A 272 -22.65 -1.66 1.34
CA ARG A 272 -22.73 -1.24 2.74
C ARG A 272 -21.34 -1.15 3.36
N ILE A 273 -20.46 -0.39 2.72
CA ILE A 273 -19.05 -0.24 3.13
C ILE A 273 -18.89 0.64 4.37
N HIS A 274 -17.88 0.36 5.21
CA HIS A 274 -17.49 1.16 6.37
C HIS A 274 -16.83 2.48 5.96
N HIS A 275 -17.61 3.40 5.39
CA HIS A 275 -17.10 4.71 4.96
C HIS A 275 -18.08 5.83 5.25
N ARG A 276 -17.70 6.73 6.17
CA ARG A 276 -18.57 7.81 6.68
C ARG A 276 -19.14 8.69 5.58
N ALA A 277 -18.32 9.14 4.64
CA ALA A 277 -18.79 10.02 3.58
C ALA A 277 -19.68 9.29 2.55
N SER A 278 -19.55 7.96 2.45
CA SER A 278 -20.40 7.15 1.56
C SER A 278 -21.75 6.87 2.23
N SER A 279 -21.77 6.61 3.54
CA SER A 279 -22.97 6.24 4.30
C SER A 279 -23.86 7.42 4.70
N LEU A 280 -23.31 8.64 4.80
CA LEU A 280 -24.07 9.85 5.15
C LEU A 280 -24.80 10.43 3.93
N PRO A 281 -25.97 11.06 4.11
CA PRO A 281 -26.64 11.76 3.01
C PRO A 281 -25.78 12.90 2.49
N SER A 282 -25.91 13.19 1.20
CA SER A 282 -25.28 14.36 0.57
C SER A 282 -25.80 15.67 1.18
N LEU A 283 -25.05 16.76 1.02
CA LEU A 283 -25.54 18.09 1.40
C LEU A 283 -26.75 18.55 0.59
N VAL A 284 -26.97 17.98 -0.60
CA VAL A 284 -28.15 18.29 -1.42
C VAL A 284 -29.41 17.73 -0.77
N THR A 285 -29.33 16.51 -0.22
CA THR A 285 -30.46 15.82 0.40
C THR A 285 -30.59 16.14 1.89
N HIS A 286 -29.51 16.53 2.56
CA HIS A 286 -29.50 16.93 3.96
C HIS A 286 -28.55 18.12 4.18
N PRO A 287 -29.01 19.36 3.93
CA PRO A 287 -28.17 20.56 4.07
C PRO A 287 -27.89 20.93 5.53
N ALA A 288 -28.72 20.44 6.46
CA ALA A 288 -28.56 20.68 7.88
C ALA A 288 -27.31 19.97 8.44
N HIS A 289 -26.73 20.57 9.49
CA HIS A 289 -25.56 20.00 10.16
C HIS A 289 -25.91 18.70 10.89
N ILE A 290 -25.13 17.64 10.64
CA ILE A 290 -25.24 16.38 11.38
C ILE A 290 -24.41 16.48 12.66
N GLY A 291 -25.09 16.48 13.80
CA GLY A 291 -24.46 16.58 15.13
C GLY A 291 -23.55 15.39 15.47
N CYS A 292 -22.76 15.55 16.54
CA CYS A 292 -21.95 14.48 17.12
C CYS A 292 -22.84 13.26 17.44
N LYS A 293 -22.40 12.05 17.08
CA LYS A 293 -23.15 10.78 17.23
C LYS A 293 -24.47 10.67 16.44
N ALA A 294 -25.00 11.73 15.85
CA ALA A 294 -26.20 11.66 14.99
C ALA A 294 -25.98 10.81 13.72
N GLY A 295 -24.71 10.57 13.37
CA GLY A 295 -24.29 9.64 12.32
C GLY A 295 -24.60 8.17 12.58
N SER A 296 -24.83 7.76 13.83
CA SER A 296 -24.97 6.34 14.21
C SER A 296 -26.14 5.64 13.51
N ARG A 297 -27.23 6.36 13.22
CA ARG A 297 -28.37 5.81 12.47
C ARG A 297 -28.01 5.37 11.05
N TYR A 298 -27.10 6.11 10.39
CA TYR A 298 -26.64 5.77 9.04
C TYR A 298 -25.60 4.65 9.08
N PHE A 299 -24.78 4.61 10.14
CA PHE A 299 -23.85 3.51 10.37
C PHE A 299 -24.58 2.17 10.54
N LEU A 300 -25.63 2.15 11.36
CA LEU A 300 -26.41 0.94 11.68
C LEU A 300 -27.53 0.62 10.67
N SER A 301 -27.78 1.46 9.66
CA SER A 301 -28.87 1.26 8.70
C SER A 301 -28.69 -0.06 7.90
N PRO A 302 -29.79 -0.78 7.61
CA PRO A 302 -29.75 -1.92 6.69
C PRO A 302 -29.58 -1.52 5.23
N ASP A 303 -29.87 -0.27 4.88
CA ASP A 303 -29.87 0.22 3.51
C ASP A 303 -28.46 0.32 2.93
N ALA A 304 -28.36 0.39 1.60
CA ALA A 304 -27.12 0.71 0.90
C ALA A 304 -26.59 2.11 1.28
N ASN A 305 -25.29 2.32 1.08
CA ASN A 305 -24.70 3.66 1.20
C ASN A 305 -25.29 4.59 0.12
N PRO A 306 -25.82 5.77 0.50
CA PRO A 306 -26.46 6.68 -0.45
C PRO A 306 -25.50 7.27 -1.48
N ASN A 307 -24.18 7.30 -1.20
CA ASN A 307 -23.18 7.74 -2.17
C ASN A 307 -22.25 6.59 -2.52
N VAL A 308 -22.28 6.14 -3.78
CA VAL A 308 -21.42 5.07 -4.27
C VAL A 308 -19.97 5.55 -4.33
N LEU A 309 -19.08 4.94 -3.56
CA LEU A 309 -17.66 5.26 -3.53
C LEU A 309 -16.91 4.51 -4.64
N VAL A 310 -17.14 4.91 -5.89
CA VAL A 310 -16.63 4.21 -7.07
C VAL A 310 -15.11 4.02 -7.01
N GLY A 311 -14.65 2.80 -7.28
CA GLY A 311 -13.24 2.43 -7.33
C GLY A 311 -12.62 2.06 -5.97
N ALA A 312 -13.32 2.27 -4.86
CA ALA A 312 -12.85 1.83 -3.55
C ALA A 312 -12.85 0.30 -3.45
N VAL A 313 -11.75 -0.27 -2.97
CA VAL A 313 -11.66 -1.70 -2.68
C VAL A 313 -11.78 -1.91 -1.19
N VAL A 314 -12.75 -2.74 -0.80
CA VAL A 314 -13.01 -3.08 0.61
C VAL A 314 -11.98 -4.08 1.13
N GLY A 315 -11.97 -4.32 2.44
CA GLY A 315 -11.07 -5.30 3.08
C GLY A 315 -11.24 -6.75 2.63
N GLY A 316 -12.37 -7.09 2.00
CA GLY A 316 -12.59 -8.34 1.27
C GLY A 316 -13.22 -9.44 2.13
N PRO A 317 -13.31 -10.68 1.60
CA PRO A 317 -13.90 -11.80 2.31
C PRO A 317 -12.95 -12.34 3.39
N ASN A 318 -13.50 -13.16 4.29
CA ASN A 318 -12.71 -13.93 5.24
C ASN A 318 -12.01 -15.13 4.56
N SER A 319 -11.31 -15.95 5.35
CA SER A 319 -10.53 -17.11 4.86
C SER A 319 -11.36 -18.20 4.17
N SER A 320 -12.68 -18.19 4.34
CA SER A 320 -13.63 -19.13 3.72
C SER A 320 -14.37 -18.50 2.52
N ASP A 321 -13.86 -17.40 1.97
CA ASP A 321 -14.48 -16.63 0.89
C ASP A 321 -15.84 -16.00 1.24
N ALA A 322 -16.21 -15.95 2.53
CA ALA A 322 -17.46 -15.35 2.96
C ALA A 322 -17.33 -13.84 3.18
N PHE A 323 -18.32 -13.08 2.70
CA PHE A 323 -18.36 -11.61 2.80
C PHE A 323 -19.74 -11.11 3.23
N PRO A 324 -19.87 -10.40 4.37
CA PRO A 324 -21.18 -10.04 4.92
C PRO A 324 -21.81 -8.78 4.32
N ASP A 325 -21.07 -7.97 3.54
CA ASP A 325 -21.46 -6.63 3.06
C ASP A 325 -22.16 -5.78 4.14
N SER A 326 -21.43 -5.42 5.19
CA SER A 326 -22.02 -4.81 6.38
C SER A 326 -21.05 -3.86 7.08
N ARG A 327 -21.45 -2.58 7.22
CA ARG A 327 -20.59 -1.50 7.76
C ARG A 327 -19.96 -1.80 9.12
N PRO A 328 -20.63 -2.47 10.08
CA PRO A 328 -20.01 -2.80 11.35
C PRO A 328 -18.83 -3.78 11.25
N PHE A 329 -18.80 -4.61 10.21
CA PHE A 329 -17.70 -5.53 9.91
C PHE A 329 -16.61 -4.79 9.15
N PHE A 330 -15.88 -3.92 9.87
CA PHE A 330 -14.91 -3.00 9.27
C PHE A 330 -13.71 -3.73 8.66
N GLN A 331 -13.32 -4.90 9.18
CA GLN A 331 -12.20 -5.69 8.64
C GLN A 331 -12.44 -6.08 7.18
N GLU A 332 -13.69 -6.43 6.84
CA GLU A 332 -14.13 -6.81 5.52
C GLU A 332 -14.61 -5.61 4.68
N SER A 333 -15.30 -4.65 5.31
CA SER A 333 -16.05 -3.61 4.61
C SER A 333 -15.38 -2.23 4.55
N GLU A 334 -14.28 -1.99 5.27
CA GLU A 334 -13.55 -0.72 5.23
C GLU A 334 -12.61 -0.65 4.01
N PRO A 335 -12.79 0.34 3.12
CA PRO A 335 -11.78 0.64 2.12
C PRO A 335 -10.70 1.54 2.70
N THR A 336 -9.46 1.35 2.24
CA THR A 336 -8.33 2.18 2.66
C THR A 336 -7.44 2.54 1.47
N THR A 337 -6.72 3.65 1.59
CA THR A 337 -5.85 4.14 0.51
C THR A 337 -4.73 3.16 0.18
N TYR A 338 -4.23 2.43 1.17
CA TYR A 338 -3.14 1.46 1.00
C TYR A 338 -3.58 0.13 0.39
N ILE A 339 -4.88 -0.18 0.31
CA ILE A 339 -5.39 -1.28 -0.54
C ILE A 339 -5.36 -0.87 -2.01
N ASN A 340 -5.86 0.34 -2.30
CA ASN A 340 -5.94 0.85 -3.66
C ASN A 340 -4.57 1.19 -4.27
N ALA A 341 -3.62 1.68 -3.47
CA ALA A 341 -2.32 2.15 -3.94
C ALA A 341 -1.53 1.09 -4.78
N PRO A 342 -1.26 -0.12 -4.28
CA PRO A 342 -0.60 -1.16 -5.08
C PRO A 342 -1.49 -1.73 -6.20
N LEU A 343 -2.81 -1.78 -5.99
CA LEU A 343 -3.75 -2.30 -7.00
C LEU A 343 -3.74 -1.46 -8.28
N VAL A 344 -3.63 -0.13 -8.19
CA VAL A 344 -3.55 0.74 -9.37
C VAL A 344 -2.37 0.35 -10.27
N GLY A 345 -1.23 -0.03 -9.69
CA GLY A 345 -0.08 -0.51 -10.45
C GLY A 345 -0.34 -1.83 -11.19
N LEU A 346 -1.04 -2.76 -10.54
CA LEU A 346 -1.47 -4.02 -11.15
C LEU A 346 -2.44 -3.78 -12.32
N LEU A 347 -3.48 -2.96 -12.10
CA LEU A 347 -4.47 -2.63 -13.12
C LEU A 347 -3.84 -1.92 -14.31
N ALA A 348 -2.94 -0.97 -14.07
CA ALA A 348 -2.21 -0.28 -15.14
C ALA A 348 -1.40 -1.26 -16.00
N TYR A 349 -0.71 -2.22 -15.35
CA TYR A 349 0.07 -3.21 -16.08
C TYR A 349 -0.81 -4.14 -16.90
N PHE A 350 -1.85 -4.75 -16.33
CA PHE A 350 -2.72 -5.69 -17.05
C PHE A 350 -3.59 -5.00 -18.09
N SER A 351 -3.93 -3.72 -17.91
CA SER A 351 -4.58 -2.92 -18.97
C SER A 351 -3.66 -2.67 -20.16
N ALA A 352 -2.35 -2.52 -19.95
CA ALA A 352 -1.37 -2.33 -21.02
C ALA A 352 -0.88 -3.65 -21.63
N HIS A 353 -1.10 -4.79 -20.94
CA HIS A 353 -0.67 -6.13 -21.35
C HIS A 353 -1.81 -7.14 -21.11
N PRO A 354 -2.90 -7.08 -21.90
CA PRO A 354 -4.10 -7.89 -21.71
C PRO A 354 -3.87 -9.40 -21.80
#